data_AF-L7VU59-F1
#
_entry.id   AF-L7VU59-F1
#
_cell.length_a   1.000
_cell.length_b   1.000
_cell.length_c   1.000
_cell.angle_alpha   90.00
_cell.angle_beta   90.00
_cell.angle_gamma   90.00
#
_symmetry.space_group_name_H-M   'P 1'
#
loop_
_entity.id
_entity.type
_entity.pdbx_description
1 polymer ?
#
loop_
_entity_poly.entity_id
_entity_poly.type
_entity_poly.pdbx_seq_one_letter_code
_entity_poly.pdbx_strand_id
1 'polypeptide(L)'
;MATDRVPAGKRDCISLREKIAELQKDIHDGIDVVGKKMTLCQLYAKQNAQRPKVRKNTETGRKYLMDILKKDKLGVRSIDSIKPSDAKEWAIRMSENGYAYQTINNYKRSLKASFYIAIQDDCVRKNPFDFQLKAVLDDDTVPKTVLTEEQEEKLLAFAKADKTYSKNYDEILILLKTGLRISEFGGLTLPDLDFENRLVNIDHQLLRDTEIGYYIETPKTKSGERQVPMVEEAYQAFKRVLANRKNDKRVEIDGYSDFLFLNRKNYPKVASDYNGMMKGLVKKYNKYNEDKLPHITPHSLRHTFCTNYANAGMNPKALQYIMGHANIAMTLNYYAHATFDSAMAEMKRLNKEKQQERLVA
;
A
#
# COMPACT_ATOMS: atom_id res chain seq x y z
N MET A 1 -31.43 7.72 -48.27
CA MET A 1 -31.07 6.30 -48.37
C MET A 1 -29.62 6.20 -48.79
N ALA A 2 -28.77 5.51 -48.03
CA ALA A 2 -27.35 5.38 -48.36
C ALA A 2 -27.19 4.61 -49.69
N THR A 3 -26.63 5.27 -50.71
CA THR A 3 -26.48 4.74 -52.07
C THR A 3 -25.22 3.87 -52.25
N ASP A 4 -24.39 3.77 -51.21
CA ASP A 4 -23.10 3.08 -51.31
C ASP A 4 -23.28 1.60 -50.99
N ARG A 5 -23.20 0.74 -52.01
CA ARG A 5 -23.23 -0.72 -51.83
C ARG A 5 -21.90 -1.18 -51.21
N VAL A 6 -21.98 -1.95 -50.12
CA VAL A 6 -20.82 -2.65 -49.55
C VAL A 6 -20.31 -3.67 -50.60
N PRO A 7 -19.01 -3.67 -50.95
CA PRO A 7 -18.47 -4.62 -51.92
C PRO A 7 -18.72 -6.08 -51.52
N ALA A 8 -19.01 -6.94 -52.50
CA ALA A 8 -19.26 -8.36 -52.27
C ALA A 8 -18.10 -9.01 -51.50
N GLY A 9 -18.43 -9.72 -50.41
CA GLY A 9 -17.45 -10.39 -49.54
C GLY A 9 -16.84 -9.53 -48.42
N LYS A 10 -17.28 -8.27 -48.24
CA LYS A 10 -16.90 -7.43 -47.10
C LYS A 10 -18.01 -7.38 -46.04
N ARG A 11 -17.63 -7.26 -44.77
CA ARG A 11 -18.57 -7.07 -43.64
C ARG A 11 -19.32 -5.75 -43.82
N ASP A 12 -20.58 -5.74 -43.41
CA ASP A 12 -21.38 -4.52 -43.36
C ASP A 12 -20.64 -3.43 -42.57
N CYS A 13 -20.54 -2.26 -43.16
CA CYS A 13 -19.88 -1.11 -42.56
C CYS A 13 -20.67 0.16 -42.90
N ILE A 14 -20.49 1.20 -42.09
CA ILE A 14 -21.08 2.51 -42.34
C ILE A 14 -20.72 3.01 -43.75
N SER A 15 -21.64 3.73 -44.37
CA SER A 15 -21.50 4.22 -45.74
C SER A 15 -20.28 5.14 -45.88
N LEU A 16 -19.78 5.31 -47.10
CA LEU A 16 -18.61 6.16 -47.34
C LEU A 16 -18.91 7.61 -46.92
N ARG A 17 -20.14 8.08 -47.15
CA ARG A 17 -20.60 9.40 -46.71
C ARG A 17 -20.63 9.55 -45.19
N GLU A 18 -21.06 8.54 -44.44
CA GLU A 18 -21.01 8.55 -42.97
C GLU A 18 -19.57 8.55 -42.45
N LYS A 19 -18.67 7.80 -43.08
CA LYS A 19 -17.23 7.83 -42.76
C LYS A 19 -16.62 9.21 -43.01
N ILE A 20 -16.99 9.85 -44.13
CA ILE A 20 -16.54 11.22 -44.45
C ILE A 20 -17.08 12.21 -43.43
N ALA A 21 -18.36 12.10 -43.05
CA ALA A 21 -18.96 12.98 -42.04
C ALA A 21 -18.30 12.82 -40.66
N GLU A 22 -17.95 11.58 -40.27
CA GLU A 22 -17.22 11.31 -39.02
C GLU A 22 -15.81 11.90 -39.07
N LEU A 23 -15.10 11.76 -40.19
CA LEU A 23 -13.78 12.36 -40.39
C LEU A 23 -13.84 13.90 -40.41
N GLN A 24 -14.85 14.49 -41.05
CA GLN A 24 -15.05 15.94 -41.05
C GLN A 24 -15.36 16.47 -39.64
N LYS A 25 -16.15 15.73 -38.86
CA LYS A 25 -16.41 16.05 -37.45
C LYS A 25 -15.14 15.94 -36.61
N ASP A 26 -14.35 14.89 -36.81
CA ASP A 26 -13.06 14.73 -36.12
C ASP A 26 -12.10 15.87 -36.47
N ILE A 27 -12.00 16.26 -37.74
CA ILE A 27 -11.18 17.40 -38.18
C ILE A 27 -11.70 18.70 -37.57
N HIS A 28 -13.01 18.92 -37.55
CA HIS A 28 -13.62 20.11 -36.96
C HIS A 28 -13.39 20.21 -35.45
N ASP A 29 -13.45 19.08 -34.76
CA ASP A 29 -13.22 18.97 -33.31
C ASP A 29 -11.72 18.92 -32.95
N GLY A 30 -10.81 18.98 -33.93
CA GLY A 30 -9.35 18.94 -33.70
C GLY A 30 -8.79 17.56 -33.33
N ILE A 31 -9.53 16.47 -33.56
CA ILE A 31 -9.15 15.12 -33.14
C ILE A 31 -7.98 14.56 -33.97
N ASP A 32 -6.96 14.05 -33.28
CA ASP A 32 -5.84 13.34 -33.92
C ASP A 32 -6.29 11.98 -34.48
N VAL A 33 -6.50 11.94 -35.79
CA VAL A 33 -6.94 10.75 -36.53
C VAL A 33 -5.93 9.60 -36.53
N VAL A 34 -4.64 9.87 -36.30
CA VAL A 34 -3.59 8.85 -36.19
C VAL A 34 -3.50 8.38 -34.74
N GLY A 35 -3.47 9.32 -33.80
CA GLY A 35 -3.44 9.08 -32.36
C GLY A 35 -4.63 8.26 -31.86
N LYS A 36 -5.82 8.45 -32.44
CA LYS A 36 -7.03 7.68 -32.07
C LYS A 36 -6.95 6.18 -32.41
N LYS A 37 -6.08 5.79 -33.36
CA LYS A 37 -5.84 4.38 -33.77
C LYS A 37 -4.81 3.64 -32.93
N MET A 38 -4.17 4.34 -31.99
CA MET A 38 -3.28 3.73 -31.00
C MET A 38 -4.04 2.68 -30.18
N THR A 39 -3.39 1.59 -29.81
CA THR A 39 -3.96 0.57 -28.94
C THR A 39 -3.90 0.98 -27.47
N LEU A 40 -4.70 0.36 -26.62
CA LEU A 40 -4.64 0.59 -25.17
C LEU A 40 -3.25 0.29 -24.58
N CYS A 41 -2.59 -0.79 -25.01
CA CYS A 41 -1.22 -1.10 -24.61
C CYS A 41 -0.24 0.01 -25.01
N GLN A 42 -0.36 0.55 -26.23
CA GLN A 42 0.48 1.66 -26.69
C GLN A 42 0.19 2.95 -25.89
N LEU A 43 -1.07 3.25 -25.59
CA LEU A 43 -1.45 4.40 -24.76
C LEU A 43 -0.85 4.29 -23.35
N TYR A 44 -0.96 3.12 -22.73
CA TYR A 44 -0.41 2.89 -21.40
C TYR A 44 1.13 2.97 -21.40
N ALA A 45 1.78 2.47 -22.44
CA ALA A 45 3.22 2.62 -22.64
C ALA A 45 3.63 4.11 -22.79
N LYS A 46 2.89 4.89 -23.60
CA LYS A 46 3.11 6.34 -23.78
C LYS A 46 3.03 7.08 -22.44
N GLN A 47 1.99 6.82 -21.64
CA GLN A 47 1.87 7.42 -20.30
C GLN A 47 3.06 7.09 -19.40
N ASN A 48 3.49 5.82 -19.39
CA ASN A 48 4.60 5.38 -18.55
C ASN A 48 5.93 6.05 -18.98
N ALA A 49 6.15 6.22 -20.28
CA ALA A 49 7.32 6.91 -20.84
C ALA A 49 7.36 8.40 -20.49
N GLN A 50 6.21 9.07 -20.37
CA GLN A 50 6.12 10.47 -19.93
C GLN A 50 6.46 10.67 -18.44
N ARG A 51 6.46 9.58 -17.63
CA ARG A 51 6.81 9.62 -16.21
C ARG A 51 7.86 8.55 -15.91
N PRO A 52 9.09 8.69 -16.44
CA PRO A 52 10.10 7.63 -16.37
C PRO A 52 10.72 7.52 -14.97
N LYS A 53 10.82 8.63 -14.23
CA LYS A 53 11.41 8.68 -12.88
C LYS A 53 10.41 8.21 -11.83
N VAL A 54 10.37 6.90 -11.56
CA VAL A 54 9.55 6.30 -10.50
C VAL A 54 10.38 5.35 -9.65
N ARG A 55 9.85 4.95 -8.48
CA ARG A 55 10.50 3.96 -7.61
C ARG A 55 10.36 2.56 -8.23
N LYS A 56 11.31 1.66 -7.92
CA LYS A 56 11.35 0.29 -8.47
C LYS A 56 10.02 -0.47 -8.32
N ASN A 57 9.40 -0.43 -7.13
CA ASN A 57 8.08 -1.06 -6.91
C ASN A 57 6.98 -0.52 -7.84
N THR A 58 7.05 0.76 -8.22
CA THR A 58 6.12 1.36 -9.19
C THR A 58 6.40 0.87 -10.60
N GLU A 59 7.66 0.69 -10.99
CA GLU A 59 8.03 0.08 -12.28
C GLU A 59 7.51 -1.35 -12.37
N THR A 60 7.72 -2.15 -11.32
CA THR A 60 7.23 -3.53 -11.25
C THR A 60 5.71 -3.59 -11.37
N GLY A 61 4.99 -2.71 -10.64
CA GLY A 61 3.53 -2.61 -10.77
C GLY A 61 3.05 -2.22 -12.17
N ARG A 62 3.75 -1.29 -12.85
CA ARG A 62 3.46 -0.92 -14.24
C ARG A 62 3.70 -2.09 -15.20
N LYS A 63 4.79 -2.86 -15.01
CA LYS A 63 5.07 -4.07 -15.80
C LYS A 63 3.95 -5.10 -15.63
N TYR A 64 3.48 -5.35 -14.41
CA TYR A 64 2.38 -6.28 -14.17
C TYR A 64 1.08 -5.87 -14.87
N LEU A 65 0.68 -4.59 -14.78
CA LEU A 65 -0.51 -4.13 -15.51
C LEU A 65 -0.31 -4.24 -17.03
N MET A 66 0.87 -3.91 -17.55
CA MET A 66 1.16 -4.07 -18.98
C MET A 66 1.04 -5.53 -19.42
N ASP A 67 1.55 -6.48 -18.65
CA ASP A 67 1.46 -7.91 -18.98
C ASP A 67 0.03 -8.44 -18.92
N ILE A 68 -0.79 -7.92 -18.00
CA ILE A 68 -2.22 -8.20 -17.94
C ILE A 68 -2.92 -7.67 -19.20
N LEU A 69 -2.65 -6.42 -19.59
CA LEU A 69 -3.25 -5.81 -20.78
C LEU A 69 -2.88 -6.57 -22.05
N LYS A 70 -1.63 -7.01 -22.19
CA LYS A 70 -1.19 -7.83 -23.34
C LYS A 70 -1.93 -9.16 -23.46
N LYS A 71 -2.39 -9.72 -22.33
CA LYS A 71 -3.14 -10.99 -22.28
C LYS A 71 -4.65 -10.79 -22.45
N ASP A 72 -5.17 -9.60 -22.13
CA ASP A 72 -6.59 -9.29 -22.27
C ASP A 72 -6.93 -8.71 -23.66
N LYS A 73 -8.09 -9.09 -24.21
CA LYS A 73 -8.59 -8.59 -25.49
C LYS A 73 -8.71 -7.06 -25.56
N LEU A 74 -8.85 -6.36 -24.43
CA LEU A 74 -8.93 -4.91 -24.38
C LEU A 74 -7.60 -4.24 -24.71
N GLY A 75 -6.45 -4.87 -24.41
CA GLY A 75 -5.13 -4.26 -24.57
C GLY A 75 -4.78 -3.93 -26.02
N VAL A 76 -5.20 -4.79 -26.97
CA VAL A 76 -4.94 -4.62 -28.41
C VAL A 76 -6.00 -3.78 -29.12
N ARG A 77 -7.08 -3.38 -28.43
CA ARG A 77 -8.13 -2.56 -29.05
C ARG A 77 -7.65 -1.12 -29.22
N SER A 78 -8.07 -0.54 -30.34
CA SER A 78 -7.91 0.87 -30.66
C SER A 78 -8.65 1.73 -29.64
N ILE A 79 -8.01 2.79 -29.14
CA ILE A 79 -8.56 3.60 -28.03
C ILE A 79 -9.84 4.34 -28.41
N ASP A 80 -10.03 4.70 -29.69
CA ASP A 80 -11.27 5.29 -30.20
C ASP A 80 -12.48 4.34 -30.11
N SER A 81 -12.22 3.03 -30.14
CA SER A 81 -13.25 2.00 -30.14
C SER A 81 -13.67 1.55 -28.74
N ILE A 82 -12.94 1.96 -27.69
CA ILE A 82 -13.17 1.50 -26.32
C ILE A 82 -14.28 2.31 -25.67
N LYS A 83 -15.39 1.66 -25.35
CA LYS A 83 -16.55 2.24 -24.68
C LYS A 83 -16.50 2.00 -23.17
N PRO A 84 -17.28 2.76 -22.37
CA PRO A 84 -17.44 2.47 -20.95
C PRO A 84 -17.92 1.05 -20.66
N SER A 85 -18.75 0.45 -21.53
CA SER A 85 -19.16 -0.95 -21.41
C SER A 85 -17.97 -1.91 -21.50
N ASP A 86 -17.05 -1.69 -22.44
CA ASP A 86 -15.86 -2.52 -22.61
C ASP A 86 -14.93 -2.46 -21.38
N ALA A 87 -14.82 -1.28 -20.77
CA ALA A 87 -14.04 -1.07 -19.55
C ALA A 87 -14.67 -1.75 -18.32
N LYS A 88 -16.01 -1.78 -18.24
CA LYS A 88 -16.73 -2.55 -17.20
C LYS A 88 -16.58 -4.05 -17.40
N GLU A 89 -16.73 -4.55 -18.64
CA GLU A 89 -16.49 -5.96 -18.96
C GLU A 89 -15.05 -6.39 -18.65
N TRP A 90 -14.07 -5.51 -18.86
CA TRP A 90 -12.69 -5.76 -18.43
C TRP A 90 -12.57 -5.91 -16.92
N ALA A 91 -13.23 -5.05 -16.13
CA ALA A 91 -13.23 -5.18 -14.68
C ALA A 91 -13.86 -6.51 -14.23
N ILE A 92 -14.94 -6.95 -14.89
CA ILE A 92 -15.58 -8.26 -14.65
C ILE A 92 -14.60 -9.40 -14.93
N ARG A 93 -13.96 -9.42 -16.12
CA ARG A 93 -12.95 -10.44 -16.45
C ARG A 93 -11.78 -10.46 -15.48
N MET A 94 -11.36 -9.30 -14.98
CA MET A 94 -10.32 -9.22 -13.95
C MET A 94 -10.78 -9.88 -12.64
N SER A 95 -12.04 -9.67 -12.24
CA SER A 95 -12.62 -10.33 -11.06
C SER A 95 -12.71 -11.84 -11.26
N GLU A 96 -13.17 -12.30 -12.43
CA GLU A 96 -13.25 -13.73 -12.79
C GLU A 96 -11.88 -14.42 -12.79
N ASN A 97 -10.82 -13.68 -13.12
CA ASN A 97 -9.43 -14.14 -13.05
C ASN A 97 -8.85 -14.11 -11.62
N GLY A 98 -9.65 -13.80 -10.59
CA GLY A 98 -9.25 -13.87 -9.18
C GLY A 98 -8.49 -12.66 -8.66
N TYR A 99 -8.50 -11.52 -9.37
CA TYR A 99 -7.90 -10.29 -8.85
C TYR A 99 -8.81 -9.64 -7.81
N ALA A 100 -8.24 -9.29 -6.65
CA ALA A 100 -8.96 -8.58 -5.59
C ALA A 100 -9.50 -7.21 -6.04
N TYR A 101 -10.64 -6.79 -5.48
CA TYR A 101 -11.32 -5.53 -5.82
C TYR A 101 -10.38 -4.31 -5.83
N GLN A 102 -9.55 -4.15 -4.78
CA GLN A 102 -8.62 -3.03 -4.67
C GLN A 102 -7.52 -3.04 -5.76
N THR A 103 -7.09 -4.22 -6.20
CA THR A 103 -6.12 -4.36 -7.31
C THR A 103 -6.74 -3.87 -8.62
N ILE A 104 -7.97 -4.31 -8.91
CA ILE A 104 -8.74 -3.86 -10.09
C ILE A 104 -8.95 -2.35 -10.05
N ASN A 105 -9.30 -1.80 -8.89
CA ASN A 105 -9.52 -0.37 -8.71
C ASN A 105 -8.24 0.45 -8.98
N ASN A 106 -7.08 -0.03 -8.51
CA ASN A 106 -5.79 0.62 -8.76
C ASN A 106 -5.40 0.58 -10.24
N TYR A 107 -5.62 -0.54 -10.92
CA TYR A 107 -5.36 -0.68 -12.35
C TYR A 107 -6.31 0.19 -13.18
N LYS A 108 -7.60 0.19 -12.86
CA LYS A 108 -8.61 1.08 -13.44
C LYS A 108 -8.20 2.56 -13.28
N ARG A 109 -7.72 2.97 -12.10
CA ARG A 109 -7.22 4.34 -11.88
C ARG A 109 -6.02 4.67 -12.76
N SER A 110 -5.13 3.71 -12.98
CA SER A 110 -3.98 3.87 -13.88
C SER A 110 -4.43 4.06 -15.33
N LEU A 111 -5.36 3.22 -15.81
CA LEU A 111 -5.94 3.31 -17.15
C LEU A 111 -6.76 4.58 -17.35
N LYS A 112 -7.53 5.01 -16.33
CA LYS A 112 -8.23 6.30 -16.31
C LYS A 112 -7.24 7.44 -16.53
N ALA A 113 -6.07 7.41 -15.90
CA ALA A 113 -5.03 8.40 -16.11
C ALA A 113 -4.39 8.32 -17.51
N SER A 114 -4.29 7.13 -18.12
CA SER A 114 -3.83 7.00 -19.52
C SER A 114 -4.80 7.68 -20.48
N PHE A 115 -6.10 7.42 -20.32
CA PHE A 115 -7.14 8.05 -21.14
C PHE A 115 -7.28 9.55 -20.90
N TYR A 116 -6.88 10.06 -19.73
CA TYR A 116 -6.82 11.50 -19.49
C TYR A 116 -5.79 12.17 -20.41
N ILE A 117 -4.61 11.55 -20.61
CA ILE A 117 -3.60 12.04 -21.57
C ILE A 117 -4.13 11.96 -22.99
N ALA A 118 -4.80 10.86 -23.36
CA ALA A 118 -5.40 10.71 -24.69
C ALA A 118 -6.47 11.77 -24.99
N ILE A 119 -7.17 12.28 -23.98
CA ILE A 119 -8.13 13.38 -24.14
C ILE A 119 -7.37 14.71 -24.33
N GLN A 120 -6.30 14.94 -23.57
CA GLN A 120 -5.49 16.16 -23.69
C GLN A 120 -4.75 16.27 -25.03
N ASP A 121 -4.41 15.12 -25.62
CA ASP A 121 -3.79 15.01 -26.95
C ASP A 121 -4.84 14.94 -28.08
N ASP A 122 -6.12 15.21 -27.78
CA ASP A 122 -7.25 15.16 -28.71
C ASP A 122 -7.40 13.82 -29.45
N CYS A 123 -6.90 12.71 -28.91
CA CYS A 123 -7.06 11.38 -29.51
C CYS A 123 -8.47 10.82 -29.29
N VAL A 124 -9.11 11.16 -28.16
CA VAL A 124 -10.45 10.66 -27.78
C VAL A 124 -11.24 11.71 -27.02
N ARG A 125 -12.58 11.69 -27.16
CA ARG A 125 -13.46 12.70 -26.54
C ARG A 125 -13.88 12.39 -25.10
N LYS A 126 -13.89 11.11 -24.71
CA LYS A 126 -14.43 10.65 -23.42
C LYS A 126 -13.53 9.60 -22.80
N ASN A 127 -13.52 9.54 -21.47
CA ASN A 127 -12.74 8.57 -20.73
C ASN A 127 -13.60 7.32 -20.43
N PRO A 128 -13.32 6.15 -21.02
CA PRO A 128 -14.10 4.94 -20.79
C PRO A 128 -13.94 4.37 -19.38
N PHE A 129 -12.89 4.75 -18.64
CA PHE A 129 -12.64 4.32 -17.26
C PHE A 129 -13.24 5.26 -16.20
N ASP A 130 -14.01 6.27 -16.62
CA ASP A 130 -14.70 7.20 -15.71
C ASP A 130 -16.04 6.65 -15.21
N PHE A 131 -15.96 5.58 -14.43
CA PHE A 131 -17.10 4.99 -13.72
C PHE A 131 -16.74 4.74 -12.26
N GLN A 132 -17.69 4.32 -11.42
CA GLN A 132 -17.43 3.85 -10.06
C GLN A 132 -17.32 2.32 -10.05
N LEU A 133 -16.25 1.75 -9.48
CA LEU A 133 -16.02 0.29 -9.56
C LEU A 133 -17.09 -0.48 -8.77
N LYS A 134 -17.53 0.05 -7.63
CA LYS A 134 -18.63 -0.49 -6.80
C LYS A 134 -19.98 -0.61 -7.51
N ALA A 135 -20.15 0.04 -8.67
CA ALA A 135 -21.36 -0.09 -9.49
C ALA A 135 -21.26 -1.23 -10.51
N VAL A 136 -20.16 -2.00 -10.47
CA VAL A 136 -19.82 -3.07 -11.41
C VAL A 136 -19.46 -4.35 -10.66
N LEU A 137 -18.70 -4.23 -9.57
CA LEU A 137 -18.25 -5.32 -8.73
C LEU A 137 -18.57 -5.00 -7.27
N ASP A 138 -18.90 -6.03 -6.50
CA ASP A 138 -19.00 -5.93 -5.05
C ASP A 138 -17.60 -5.78 -4.43
N ASP A 139 -17.52 -4.99 -3.36
CA ASP A 139 -16.29 -4.79 -2.61
C ASP A 139 -16.14 -5.93 -1.59
N ASP A 140 -15.29 -6.91 -1.91
CA ASP A 140 -14.97 -8.07 -1.09
C ASP A 140 -13.79 -7.82 -0.13
N THR A 141 -13.37 -6.56 0.04
CA THR A 141 -12.21 -6.22 0.87
C THR A 141 -12.47 -6.56 2.34
N VAL A 142 -11.67 -7.50 2.85
CA VAL A 142 -11.69 -7.87 4.27
C VAL A 142 -11.12 -6.72 5.12
N PRO A 143 -11.74 -6.40 6.28
CA PRO A 143 -11.19 -5.42 7.22
C PRO A 143 -9.76 -5.74 7.63
N LYS A 144 -8.95 -4.70 7.88
CA LYS A 144 -7.57 -4.85 8.35
C LYS A 144 -7.56 -5.54 9.72
N THR A 145 -6.72 -6.56 9.88
CA THR A 145 -6.53 -7.22 11.18
C THR A 145 -5.95 -6.23 12.20
N VAL A 146 -6.67 -6.05 13.30
CA VAL A 146 -6.24 -5.38 14.54
C VAL A 146 -6.34 -6.43 15.64
N LEU A 147 -5.29 -6.59 16.45
CA LEU A 147 -5.29 -7.55 17.55
C LEU A 147 -6.04 -6.98 18.75
N THR A 148 -6.79 -7.83 19.43
CA THR A 148 -7.23 -7.53 20.80
C THR A 148 -6.05 -7.60 21.76
N GLU A 149 -6.19 -7.00 22.95
CA GLU A 149 -5.20 -7.09 24.02
C GLU A 149 -4.86 -8.56 24.36
N GLU A 150 -5.88 -9.39 24.54
CA GLU A 150 -5.71 -10.83 24.78
C GLU A 150 -4.93 -11.54 23.65
N GLN A 151 -5.20 -11.19 22.37
CA GLN A 151 -4.47 -11.77 21.23
C GLN A 151 -3.02 -11.28 21.17
N GLU A 152 -2.76 -10.01 21.51
CA GLU A 152 -1.40 -9.45 21.62
C GLU A 152 -0.60 -10.19 22.70
N GLU A 153 -1.19 -10.38 23.89
CA GLU A 153 -0.58 -11.11 24.99
C GLU A 153 -0.26 -12.56 24.61
N LYS A 154 -1.23 -13.27 23.99
CA LYS A 154 -1.03 -14.65 23.52
C LYS A 154 0.08 -14.76 22.49
N LEU A 155 0.11 -13.84 21.52
CA LEU A 155 1.14 -13.78 20.49
C LEU A 155 2.53 -13.60 21.13
N LEU A 156 2.67 -12.64 22.05
CA LEU A 156 3.93 -12.34 22.72
C LEU A 156 4.37 -13.46 23.67
N ALA A 157 3.46 -14.02 24.45
CA ALA A 157 3.73 -15.13 25.36
C ALA A 157 4.21 -16.37 24.59
N PHE A 158 3.52 -16.72 23.49
CA PHE A 158 3.93 -17.83 22.63
C PHE A 158 5.28 -17.56 21.96
N ALA A 159 5.48 -16.36 21.40
CA ALA A 159 6.75 -15.98 20.80
C ALA A 159 7.89 -16.16 21.81
N LYS A 160 7.71 -15.70 23.05
CA LYS A 160 8.72 -15.78 24.12
C LYS A 160 9.04 -17.21 24.55
N ALA A 161 8.03 -18.06 24.68
CA ALA A 161 8.19 -19.44 25.17
C ALA A 161 8.68 -20.43 24.10
N ASP A 162 8.38 -20.17 22.82
CA ASP A 162 8.69 -21.11 21.74
C ASP A 162 10.18 -21.13 21.37
N LYS A 163 10.78 -22.33 21.34
CA LYS A 163 12.21 -22.51 21.00
C LYS A 163 12.62 -21.94 19.63
N THR A 164 11.69 -21.88 18.67
CA THR A 164 11.98 -21.41 17.30
C THR A 164 11.82 -19.90 17.19
N TYR A 165 10.82 -19.33 17.86
CA TYR A 165 10.39 -17.94 17.72
C TYR A 165 10.81 -17.01 18.87
N SER A 166 11.40 -17.52 19.95
CA SER A 166 11.88 -16.72 21.09
C SER A 166 12.85 -15.62 20.69
N LYS A 167 13.71 -15.89 19.71
CA LYS A 167 14.61 -14.90 19.09
C LYS A 167 13.91 -13.74 18.38
N ASN A 168 12.62 -13.88 18.05
CA ASN A 168 11.81 -12.88 17.36
C ASN A 168 10.91 -12.11 18.33
N TYR A 169 10.89 -12.46 19.63
CA TYR A 169 10.06 -11.79 20.63
C TYR A 169 10.32 -10.29 20.67
N ASP A 170 11.58 -9.87 20.80
CA ASP A 170 11.93 -8.45 20.86
C ASP A 170 11.58 -7.71 19.57
N GLU A 171 11.74 -8.36 18.41
CA GLU A 171 11.36 -7.78 17.12
C GLU A 171 9.84 -7.50 17.04
N ILE A 172 9.01 -8.45 17.49
CA ILE A 172 7.55 -8.33 17.50
C ILE A 172 7.12 -7.25 18.50
N LEU A 173 7.73 -7.24 19.70
CA LEU A 173 7.45 -6.25 20.74
C LEU A 173 7.78 -4.84 20.26
N ILE A 174 8.94 -4.61 19.64
CA ILE A 174 9.30 -3.30 19.10
C ILE A 174 8.28 -2.85 18.05
N LEU A 175 7.89 -3.71 17.11
CA LEU A 175 6.88 -3.36 16.10
C LEU A 175 5.53 -2.95 16.73
N LEU A 176 5.10 -3.65 17.78
CA LEU A 176 3.88 -3.33 18.53
C LEU A 176 3.97 -2.04 19.34
N LYS A 177 5.16 -1.63 19.78
CA LYS A 177 5.35 -0.46 20.66
C LYS A 177 5.88 0.79 19.93
N THR A 178 6.28 0.67 18.67
CA THR A 178 6.78 1.79 17.85
C THR A 178 5.94 2.06 16.60
N GLY A 179 5.15 1.07 16.15
CA GLY A 179 4.32 1.21 14.97
C GLY A 179 5.08 1.39 13.66
N LEU A 180 6.37 1.05 13.59
CA LEU A 180 7.20 1.22 12.39
C LEU A 180 6.67 0.41 11.19
N ARG A 181 6.89 0.92 9.97
CA ARG A 181 6.69 0.09 8.76
C ARG A 181 7.77 -0.98 8.74
N ILE A 182 7.45 -2.15 8.18
CA ILE A 182 8.37 -3.28 8.24
C ILE A 182 9.72 -3.05 7.53
N SER A 183 9.71 -2.28 6.44
CA SER A 183 10.94 -1.93 5.71
C SER A 183 11.74 -0.83 6.42
N GLU A 184 11.09 0.06 7.19
CA GLU A 184 11.78 1.01 8.07
C GLU A 184 12.45 0.21 9.22
N PHE A 185 11.69 -0.68 9.86
CA PHE A 185 12.18 -1.53 10.94
C PHE A 185 13.35 -2.43 10.52
N GLY A 186 13.24 -3.12 9.37
CA GLY A 186 14.32 -3.95 8.83
C GLY A 186 15.54 -3.14 8.36
N GLY A 187 15.36 -1.84 8.11
CA GLY A 187 16.43 -0.92 7.76
C GLY A 187 17.21 -0.36 8.93
N LEU A 188 16.65 -0.41 10.15
CA LEU A 188 17.30 0.19 11.32
C LEU A 188 18.74 -0.29 11.51
N THR A 189 19.61 0.68 11.69
CA THR A 189 21.04 0.56 11.98
C THR A 189 21.33 1.05 13.39
N LEU A 190 22.53 0.75 13.90
CA LEU A 190 22.94 1.20 15.24
C LEU A 190 22.93 2.73 15.39
N PRO A 191 23.42 3.54 14.42
CA PRO A 191 23.33 5.01 14.49
C PRO A 191 21.92 5.59 14.56
N ASP A 192 20.89 4.84 14.16
CA ASP A 192 19.51 5.31 14.20
C ASP A 192 18.92 5.31 15.62
N LEU A 193 19.58 4.65 16.57
CA LEU A 193 19.11 4.52 17.94
C LEU A 193 19.79 5.52 18.87
N ASP A 194 19.03 6.48 19.36
CA ASP A 194 19.44 7.40 20.43
C ASP A 194 18.91 6.87 21.77
N PHE A 195 19.77 6.15 22.51
CA PHE A 195 19.41 5.61 23.83
C PHE A 195 19.41 6.67 24.93
N GLU A 196 20.11 7.79 24.74
CA GLU A 196 20.18 8.87 25.73
C GLU A 196 18.83 9.60 25.78
N ASN A 197 18.31 9.98 24.62
CA ASN A 197 17.01 10.63 24.49
C ASN A 197 15.85 9.64 24.29
N ARG A 198 16.14 8.33 24.19
CA ARG A 198 15.17 7.25 23.94
C ARG A 198 14.38 7.48 22.65
N LEU A 199 15.08 7.71 21.53
CA LEU A 199 14.48 8.00 20.22
C LEU A 199 15.00 7.03 19.16
N VAL A 200 14.11 6.64 18.24
CA VAL A 200 14.45 5.95 17.00
C VAL A 200 14.33 6.94 15.85
N ASN A 201 15.44 7.21 15.16
CA ASN A 201 15.46 8.05 13.96
C ASN A 201 15.03 7.22 12.75
N ILE A 202 14.03 7.71 12.00
CA ILE A 202 13.51 7.07 10.80
C ILE A 202 13.71 8.00 9.63
N ASP A 203 14.71 7.76 8.81
CA ASP A 203 15.06 8.54 7.62
C ASP A 203 15.31 7.68 6.37
N HIS A 204 15.20 6.35 6.50
CA HIS A 204 15.37 5.41 5.40
C HIS A 204 14.56 4.12 5.61
N GLN A 205 14.52 3.29 4.57
CA GLN A 205 13.97 1.95 4.63
C GLN A 205 14.80 1.00 3.79
N LEU A 206 14.93 -0.23 4.26
CA LEU A 206 15.62 -1.30 3.54
C LEU A 206 14.63 -2.10 2.70
N LEU A 207 14.95 -2.23 1.43
CA LEU A 207 14.17 -3.01 0.46
C LEU A 207 15.07 -4.04 -0.21
N ARG A 208 14.43 -5.04 -0.81
CA ARG A 208 15.10 -6.05 -1.61
C ARG A 208 14.28 -6.38 -2.84
N ASP A 209 14.95 -6.32 -3.98
CA ASP A 209 14.44 -6.67 -5.28
C ASP A 209 15.14 -7.94 -5.79
N THR A 210 14.47 -8.67 -6.68
CA THR A 210 14.99 -9.93 -7.22
C THR A 210 16.15 -9.73 -8.20
N GLU A 211 16.19 -8.61 -8.92
CA GLU A 211 17.20 -8.31 -9.94
C GLU A 211 18.42 -7.64 -9.31
N ILE A 212 18.22 -6.59 -8.52
CA ILE A 212 19.32 -5.75 -7.99
C ILE A 212 19.74 -6.11 -6.57
N GLY A 213 18.99 -6.97 -5.88
CA GLY A 213 19.27 -7.33 -4.49
C GLY A 213 18.82 -6.26 -3.51
N TYR A 214 19.60 -6.02 -2.47
CA TYR A 214 19.28 -5.06 -1.42
C TYR A 214 19.53 -3.62 -1.89
N TYR A 215 18.67 -2.71 -1.47
CA TYR A 215 18.84 -1.27 -1.70
C TYR A 215 18.13 -0.46 -0.62
N ILE A 216 18.65 0.73 -0.38
CA ILE A 216 18.06 1.71 0.55
C ILE A 216 17.18 2.68 -0.23
N GLU A 217 16.02 3.00 0.34
CA GLU A 217 15.16 4.05 -0.20
C GLU A 217 14.86 5.09 0.87
N THR A 218 15.24 6.34 0.61
CA THR A 218 14.93 7.46 1.50
C THR A 218 13.54 8.01 1.23
N PRO A 219 12.86 8.59 2.25
CA PRO A 219 11.57 9.24 2.07
C PRO A 219 11.60 10.31 0.98
N LYS A 220 10.52 10.37 0.17
CA LYS A 220 10.35 11.40 -0.86
C LYS A 220 10.12 12.81 -0.29
N THR A 221 9.78 12.91 0.98
CA THR A 221 9.25 14.11 1.63
C THR A 221 9.76 14.17 3.06
N LYS A 222 10.03 15.37 3.58
CA LYS A 222 10.42 15.60 4.98
C LYS A 222 9.49 14.96 6.00
N SER A 223 8.19 14.83 5.71
CA SER A 223 7.24 14.15 6.61
C SER A 223 7.45 12.65 6.77
N GLY A 224 8.28 12.03 5.93
CA GLY A 224 8.67 10.64 6.09
C GLY A 224 9.90 10.47 6.98
N GLU A 225 10.68 11.54 7.17
CA GLU A 225 11.71 11.62 8.21
C GLU A 225 11.03 11.95 9.54
N ARG A 226 11.28 11.14 10.58
CA ARG A 226 10.67 11.34 11.90
C ARG A 226 11.46 10.68 13.00
N GLN A 227 11.21 11.13 14.22
CA GLN A 227 11.73 10.51 15.44
C GLN A 227 10.58 9.83 16.18
N VAL A 228 10.77 8.57 16.53
CA VAL A 228 9.79 7.77 17.27
C VAL A 228 10.31 7.54 18.70
N PRO A 229 9.60 7.99 19.74
CA PRO A 229 9.99 7.74 21.11
C PRO A 229 9.96 6.25 21.46
N MET A 230 10.96 5.80 22.22
CA MET A 230 10.98 4.47 22.82
C MET A 230 10.24 4.53 24.16
N VAL A 231 9.05 3.96 24.21
CA VAL A 231 8.43 3.59 25.49
C VAL A 231 9.30 2.54 26.21
N GLU A 232 9.13 2.38 27.52
CA GLU A 232 10.03 1.57 28.36
C GLU A 232 10.21 0.14 27.81
N GLU A 233 9.12 -0.49 27.35
CA GLU A 233 9.16 -1.84 26.79
C GLU A 233 9.95 -1.90 25.48
N ALA A 234 9.82 -0.89 24.62
CA ALA A 234 10.58 -0.80 23.37
C ALA A 234 12.07 -0.54 23.66
N TYR A 235 12.37 0.36 24.60
CA TYR A 235 13.73 0.67 25.03
C TYR A 235 14.45 -0.58 25.55
N GLN A 236 13.81 -1.33 26.45
CA GLN A 236 14.37 -2.58 26.96
C GLN A 236 14.50 -3.65 25.88
N ALA A 237 13.57 -3.73 24.94
CA ALA A 237 13.66 -4.64 23.80
C ALA A 237 14.86 -4.33 22.90
N PHE A 238 15.08 -3.06 22.55
CA PHE A 238 16.27 -2.64 21.80
C PHE A 238 17.57 -2.96 22.54
N LYS A 239 17.63 -2.74 23.87
CA LYS A 239 18.79 -3.13 24.68
C LYS A 239 19.06 -4.64 24.62
N ARG A 240 18.02 -5.49 24.70
CA ARG A 240 18.18 -6.94 24.58
C ARG A 240 18.63 -7.35 23.18
N VAL A 241 18.11 -6.71 22.14
CA VAL A 241 18.56 -6.95 20.74
C VAL A 241 20.06 -6.66 20.61
N LEU A 242 20.53 -5.53 21.16
CA LEU A 242 21.96 -5.18 21.12
C LEU A 242 22.83 -6.13 21.95
N ALA A 243 22.38 -6.51 23.16
CA ALA A 243 23.12 -7.45 24.01
C ALA A 243 23.25 -8.85 23.39
N ASN A 244 22.25 -9.27 22.60
CA ASN A 244 22.26 -10.55 21.90
C ASN A 244 22.90 -10.49 20.51
N ARG A 245 23.35 -9.32 20.06
CA ARG A 245 23.99 -9.13 18.76
C ARG A 245 25.36 -9.79 18.78
N LYS A 246 25.57 -10.74 17.87
CA LYS A 246 26.89 -11.32 17.65
C LYS A 246 27.74 -10.33 16.84
N ASN A 247 29.03 -10.25 17.15
CA ASN A 247 30.03 -9.41 16.46
C ASN A 247 30.38 -9.94 15.05
N ASP A 248 29.38 -10.33 14.28
CA ASP A 248 29.56 -10.94 12.97
C ASP A 248 29.72 -9.89 11.86
N LYS A 249 30.08 -10.41 10.68
CA LYS A 249 30.30 -9.69 9.41
C LYS A 249 29.32 -8.54 9.18
N ARG A 250 29.87 -7.34 8.98
CA ARG A 250 29.11 -6.13 8.63
C ARG A 250 28.88 -6.13 7.12
N VAL A 251 27.61 -6.06 6.72
CA VAL A 251 27.20 -5.84 5.34
C VAL A 251 26.92 -4.36 5.18
N GLU A 252 27.49 -3.76 4.14
CA GLU A 252 27.22 -2.38 3.74
C GLU A 252 26.29 -2.39 2.53
N ILE A 253 25.24 -1.56 2.57
CA ILE A 253 24.24 -1.41 1.51
C ILE A 253 24.01 0.08 1.33
N ASP A 254 24.37 0.63 0.17
CA ASP A 254 24.20 2.05 -0.17
C ASP A 254 24.76 3.02 0.91
N GLY A 255 25.90 2.67 1.52
CA GLY A 255 26.53 3.46 2.58
C GLY A 255 25.95 3.25 3.98
N TYR A 256 24.92 2.42 4.14
CA TYR A 256 24.39 2.02 5.44
C TYR A 256 25.01 0.69 5.88
N SER A 257 25.46 0.63 7.13
CA SER A 257 26.03 -0.57 7.76
C SER A 257 25.45 -0.76 9.16
N ASP A 258 25.89 -1.81 9.85
CA ASP A 258 25.50 -2.07 11.24
C ASP A 258 23.97 -2.21 11.46
N PHE A 259 23.29 -2.80 10.49
CA PHE A 259 21.89 -3.22 10.62
C PHE A 259 21.64 -4.05 11.88
N LEU A 260 20.53 -3.74 12.56
CA LEU A 260 20.18 -4.36 13.84
C LEU A 260 19.66 -5.79 13.68
N PHE A 261 18.84 -6.02 12.65
CA PHE A 261 18.08 -7.27 12.50
C PHE A 261 18.62 -8.11 11.35
N LEU A 262 19.33 -9.18 11.69
CA LEU A 262 20.00 -10.05 10.72
C LEU A 262 19.31 -11.42 10.61
N ASN A 263 19.34 -11.99 9.41
CA ASN A 263 18.92 -13.36 9.17
C ASN A 263 20.05 -14.35 9.53
N ARG A 264 19.79 -15.66 9.41
CA ARG A 264 20.76 -16.71 9.73
C ARG A 264 22.04 -16.68 8.87
N LYS A 265 22.03 -15.95 7.76
CA LYS A 265 23.17 -15.78 6.85
C LYS A 265 23.91 -14.45 7.10
N ASN A 266 23.60 -13.75 8.21
CA ASN A 266 24.14 -12.44 8.57
C ASN A 266 23.86 -11.33 7.54
N TYR A 267 22.76 -11.46 6.78
CA TYR A 267 22.24 -10.36 5.97
C TYR A 267 21.05 -9.70 6.67
N PRO A 268 20.83 -8.40 6.46
CA PRO A 268 19.67 -7.71 7.00
C PRO A 268 18.35 -8.37 6.59
N LYS A 269 17.42 -8.48 7.54
CA LYS A 269 16.08 -9.04 7.30
C LYS A 269 15.22 -8.04 6.55
N VAL A 270 14.48 -8.52 5.56
CA VAL A 270 13.56 -7.71 4.75
C VAL A 270 12.11 -8.13 4.98
N ALA A 271 11.17 -7.36 4.45
CA ALA A 271 9.74 -7.58 4.63
C ALA A 271 9.29 -9.03 4.38
N SER A 272 9.85 -9.73 3.38
CA SER A 272 9.53 -11.14 3.10
C SER A 272 9.95 -12.08 4.22
N ASP A 273 11.07 -11.83 4.90
CA ASP A 273 11.53 -12.64 6.02
C ASP A 273 10.57 -12.53 7.21
N TYR A 274 10.12 -11.32 7.51
CA TYR A 274 9.15 -11.08 8.57
C TYR A 274 7.76 -11.61 8.24
N ASN A 275 7.30 -11.48 7.00
CA ASN A 275 6.04 -12.09 6.56
C ASN A 275 6.08 -13.61 6.71
N GLY A 276 7.18 -14.25 6.29
CA GLY A 276 7.39 -15.69 6.45
C GLY A 276 7.43 -16.10 7.93
N MET A 277 8.15 -15.34 8.76
CA MET A 277 8.25 -15.56 10.20
C MET A 277 6.88 -15.47 10.89
N MET A 278 6.12 -14.40 10.66
CA MET A 278 4.79 -14.19 11.26
C MET A 278 3.81 -15.29 10.82
N LYS A 279 3.80 -15.64 9.53
CA LYS A 279 2.98 -16.73 9.00
C LYS A 279 3.31 -18.06 9.67
N GLY A 280 4.60 -18.37 9.84
CA GLY A 280 5.07 -19.57 10.50
C GLY A 280 4.70 -19.61 11.98
N LEU A 281 4.84 -18.48 12.68
CA LEU A 281 4.54 -18.33 14.10
C LEU A 281 3.04 -18.55 14.36
N VAL A 282 2.18 -17.82 13.66
CA VAL A 282 0.72 -17.94 13.77
C VAL A 282 0.26 -19.36 13.41
N LYS A 283 0.80 -19.94 12.32
CA LYS A 283 0.47 -21.32 11.94
C LYS A 283 0.84 -22.32 13.04
N LYS A 284 2.00 -22.14 13.68
CA LYS A 284 2.44 -23.02 14.78
C LYS A 284 1.56 -22.84 16.01
N TYR A 285 1.27 -21.60 16.42
CA TYR A 285 0.37 -21.32 17.53
C TYR A 285 -1.02 -21.94 17.30
N ASN A 286 -1.63 -21.69 16.13
CA ASN A 286 -2.94 -22.22 15.76
C ASN A 286 -2.98 -23.74 15.62
N LYS A 287 -1.84 -24.42 15.50
CA LYS A 287 -1.78 -25.88 15.48
C LYS A 287 -1.97 -26.48 16.88
N TYR A 288 -1.51 -25.80 17.93
CA TYR A 288 -1.42 -26.34 19.29
C TYR A 288 -2.38 -25.72 20.30
N ASN A 289 -3.07 -24.64 19.94
CA ASN A 289 -4.00 -23.92 20.82
C ASN A 289 -5.41 -23.91 20.21
N GLU A 290 -6.46 -24.05 21.02
CA GLU A 290 -7.85 -24.06 20.54
C GLU A 290 -8.32 -22.66 20.14
N ASP A 291 -7.94 -21.66 20.94
CA ASP A 291 -8.13 -20.24 20.72
C ASP A 291 -7.21 -19.74 19.60
N LYS A 292 -7.72 -19.71 18.36
CA LYS A 292 -6.89 -19.36 17.19
C LYS A 292 -6.58 -17.86 17.14
N LEU A 293 -5.33 -17.54 16.81
CA LEU A 293 -4.94 -16.21 16.37
C LEU A 293 -5.41 -15.98 14.91
N PRO A 294 -5.78 -14.73 14.56
CA PRO A 294 -6.15 -14.38 13.19
C PRO A 294 -4.92 -14.42 12.26
N HIS A 295 -5.12 -14.12 10.98
CA HIS A 295 -3.98 -13.89 10.09
C HIS A 295 -3.27 -12.58 10.46
N ILE A 296 -2.03 -12.70 10.94
CA ILE A 296 -1.20 -11.57 11.39
C ILE A 296 -0.03 -11.36 10.43
N THR A 297 0.14 -10.12 10.01
CA THR A 297 1.30 -9.65 9.25
C THR A 297 2.05 -8.60 10.05
N PRO A 298 3.28 -8.22 9.68
CA PRO A 298 3.95 -7.08 10.30
C PRO A 298 3.14 -5.78 10.22
N HIS A 299 2.37 -5.57 9.15
CA HIS A 299 1.47 -4.41 9.04
C HIS A 299 0.26 -4.51 9.98
N SER A 300 -0.17 -5.72 10.34
CA SER A 300 -1.20 -5.92 11.37
C SER A 300 -0.72 -5.40 12.72
N LEU A 301 0.55 -5.64 13.10
CA LEU A 301 1.13 -5.10 14.34
C LEU A 301 1.13 -3.57 14.36
N ARG A 302 1.47 -2.95 13.22
CA ARG A 302 1.39 -1.50 13.05
C ARG A 302 -0.06 -0.98 13.11
N HIS A 303 -1.02 -1.72 12.58
CA HIS A 303 -2.44 -1.38 12.71
C HIS A 303 -2.91 -1.48 14.16
N THR A 304 -2.52 -2.52 14.88
CA THR A 304 -2.76 -2.65 16.33
C THR A 304 -2.19 -1.45 17.09
N PHE A 305 -0.93 -1.09 16.87
CA PHE A 305 -0.33 0.11 17.49
C PHE A 305 -1.19 1.35 17.24
N CYS A 306 -1.52 1.63 15.98
CA CYS A 306 -2.28 2.84 15.63
C CYS A 306 -3.67 2.85 16.26
N THR A 307 -4.38 1.72 16.24
CA THR A 307 -5.72 1.60 16.82
C THR A 307 -5.68 1.77 18.33
N ASN A 308 -4.71 1.16 19.02
CA ASN A 308 -4.59 1.25 20.48
C ASN A 308 -4.37 2.70 20.92
N TYR A 309 -3.45 3.42 20.29
CA TYR A 309 -3.20 4.83 20.62
C TYR A 309 -4.34 5.77 20.21
N ALA A 310 -5.02 5.50 19.09
CA ALA A 310 -6.21 6.25 18.71
C ALA A 310 -7.34 6.06 19.75
N ASN A 311 -7.59 4.82 20.18
CA ASN A 311 -8.59 4.49 21.20
C ASN A 311 -8.22 5.04 22.58
N ALA A 312 -6.93 5.15 22.89
CA ALA A 312 -6.43 5.82 24.09
C ALA A 312 -6.55 7.36 24.04
N GLY A 313 -7.17 7.93 23.00
CA GLY A 313 -7.40 9.37 22.89
C GLY A 313 -6.16 10.18 22.52
N MET A 314 -5.13 9.55 21.94
CA MET A 314 -3.93 10.27 21.49
C MET A 314 -4.33 11.38 20.50
N ASN A 315 -3.63 12.51 20.54
CA ASN A 315 -3.84 13.58 19.58
C ASN A 315 -3.61 13.07 18.13
N PRO A 316 -4.57 13.27 17.18
CA PRO A 316 -4.44 12.75 15.81
C PRO A 316 -3.23 13.25 15.04
N LYS A 317 -2.74 14.47 15.32
CA LYS A 317 -1.52 15.01 14.69
C LYS A 317 -0.26 14.36 15.25
N ALA A 318 -0.21 14.12 16.56
CA ALA A 318 0.88 13.39 17.19
C ALA A 318 0.95 11.95 16.65
N LEU A 319 -0.20 11.25 16.58
CA LEU A 319 -0.27 9.92 16.01
C LEU A 319 0.08 9.92 14.51
N GLN A 320 -0.38 10.92 13.75
CA GLN A 320 0.00 11.09 12.33
C GLN A 320 1.52 11.21 12.16
N TYR A 321 2.18 12.00 13.03
CA TYR A 321 3.63 12.17 13.02
C TYR A 321 4.34 10.86 13.31
N ILE A 322 4.01 10.16 14.41
CA ILE A 322 4.63 8.88 14.79
C ILE A 322 4.43 7.81 13.70
N MET A 323 3.25 7.78 13.10
CA MET A 323 2.95 6.88 12.00
C MET A 323 3.66 7.30 10.70
N GLY A 324 4.07 8.55 10.54
CA GLY A 324 4.62 9.06 9.27
C GLY A 324 3.60 8.96 8.13
N HIS A 325 2.34 9.34 8.40
CA HIS A 325 1.28 9.39 7.38
C HIS A 325 1.28 10.76 6.67
N ALA A 326 1.44 10.75 5.34
CA ALA A 326 1.42 11.97 4.54
C ALA A 326 0.04 12.67 4.55
N ASN A 327 -1.05 11.90 4.68
CA ASN A 327 -2.41 12.42 4.76
C ASN A 327 -3.04 12.04 6.10
N ILE A 328 -3.55 13.05 6.83
CA ILE A 328 -4.21 12.85 8.13
C ILE A 328 -5.45 11.97 8.05
N ALA A 329 -6.15 11.95 6.91
CA ALA A 329 -7.31 11.09 6.71
C ALA A 329 -6.97 9.60 6.94
N MET A 330 -5.74 9.18 6.62
CA MET A 330 -5.28 7.82 6.92
C MET A 330 -5.26 7.52 8.42
N THR A 331 -4.87 8.49 9.24
CA THR A 331 -4.82 8.37 10.70
C THR A 331 -6.23 8.44 11.29
N LEU A 332 -7.07 9.36 10.80
CA LEU A 332 -8.44 9.52 11.28
C LEU A 332 -9.31 8.28 11.03
N ASN A 333 -9.00 7.47 10.03
CA ASN A 333 -9.67 6.17 9.81
C ASN A 333 -9.52 5.18 10.98
N TYR A 334 -8.57 5.40 11.90
CA TYR A 334 -8.38 4.57 13.09
C TYR A 334 -9.09 5.12 14.33
N TYR A 335 -9.59 6.35 14.28
CA TYR A 335 -10.44 6.88 15.34
C TYR A 335 -11.85 6.37 15.09
N ALA A 336 -12.48 5.82 16.13
CA ALA A 336 -13.88 5.44 16.06
C ALA A 336 -14.70 6.65 15.59
N HIS A 337 -15.69 6.40 14.71
CA HIS A 337 -16.63 7.44 14.34
C HIS A 337 -17.30 7.99 15.60
N ALA A 338 -17.18 9.30 15.82
CA ALA A 338 -17.80 9.95 16.95
C ALA A 338 -19.32 9.73 16.88
N THR A 339 -19.87 9.09 17.90
CA THR A 339 -21.31 9.01 18.14
C THR A 339 -21.68 10.07 19.18
N PHE A 340 -22.97 10.38 19.33
CA PHE A 340 -23.42 11.28 20.38
C PHE A 340 -22.94 10.81 21.77
N ASP A 341 -23.01 9.50 22.03
CA ASP A 341 -22.60 8.93 23.30
C ASP A 341 -21.08 9.02 23.53
N SER A 342 -20.26 8.78 22.50
CA SER A 342 -18.81 8.91 22.64
C SER A 342 -18.38 10.37 22.81
N ALA A 343 -19.05 11.31 22.13
CA ALA A 343 -18.85 12.75 22.34
C ALA A 343 -19.25 13.19 23.75
N MET A 344 -20.38 12.70 24.28
CA MET A 344 -20.82 12.97 25.65
C MET A 344 -19.89 12.39 26.71
N ALA A 345 -19.38 11.17 26.50
CA ALA A 345 -18.40 10.55 27.38
C ALA A 345 -17.09 11.37 27.42
N GLU A 346 -16.63 11.82 26.25
CA GLU A 346 -15.41 12.62 26.14
C GLU A 346 -15.55 14.01 26.79
N MET A 347 -16.69 14.69 26.60
CA MET A 347 -16.98 15.94 27.30
C MET A 347 -17.00 15.76 28.82
N LYS A 348 -17.54 14.64 29.32
CA LYS A 348 -17.53 14.32 30.76
C LYS A 348 -16.10 14.05 31.27
N ARG A 349 -15.27 13.33 30.50
CA ARG A 349 -13.86 13.04 30.86
C ARG A 349 -13.07 14.34 31.04
N LEU A 350 -13.14 15.24 30.05
CA LEU A 350 -12.42 16.52 30.09
C LEU A 350 -12.88 17.42 31.25
N ASN A 351 -14.17 17.39 31.60
CA ASN A 351 -14.67 18.15 32.75
C ASN A 351 -14.20 17.55 34.08
N LYS A 352 -14.09 16.23 34.19
CA LYS A 352 -13.53 15.57 35.39
C LYS A 352 -12.04 15.85 35.57
N GLU A 353 -11.24 15.78 34.49
CA GLU A 353 -9.81 16.11 34.54
C GLU A 353 -9.57 17.54 34.99
N LYS A 354 -10.32 18.52 34.45
CA LYS A 354 -10.26 19.93 34.90
C LYS A 354 -10.67 20.13 36.35
N GLN A 355 -11.61 19.34 36.86
CA GLN A 355 -11.99 19.39 38.28
C GLN A 355 -10.90 18.80 39.17
N GLN A 356 -10.25 17.73 38.71
CA GLN A 356 -9.16 17.08 39.43
C GLN A 356 -7.90 17.95 39.48
N GLU A 357 -7.53 18.59 38.36
CA GLU A 357 -6.41 19.55 38.29
C GLU A 357 -6.65 20.76 39.21
N ARG A 358 -7.90 21.23 39.35
CA ARG A 358 -8.27 22.31 40.28
C ARG A 358 -8.32 21.92 41.75
N LEU A 359 -8.38 20.62 42.06
CA LEU A 359 -8.34 20.10 43.43
C LEU A 359 -6.91 19.79 43.89
N VAL A 360 -5.97 19.67 42.96
CA VAL A 360 -4.55 19.37 43.21
C VAL A 360 -3.67 20.63 43.12
N ALA A 361 -4.15 21.69 42.45
CA ALA A 361 -3.59 23.04 42.52
C ALA A 361 -4.17 23.82 43.69
#